data_AF-A0A2D5PTP7-F1
#
_entry.id   AF-A0A2D5PTP7-F1
#
_cell.length_a   1.000
_cell.length_b   1.000
_cell.length_c   1.000
_cell.angle_alpha   90.00
_cell.angle_beta   90.00
_cell.angle_gamma   90.00
#
_symmetry.space_group_name_H-M   'P 1'
#
loop_
_entity.id
_entity.type
_entity.pdbx_description
1 polymer ?
#
loop_
_entity_poly.entity_id
_entity_poly.type
_entity_poly.pdbx_seq_one_letter_code
_entity_poly.pdbx_strand_id
1 'polypeptide(L)'
;MLNKCVVFIVFYSFFALKSCGFNPKVIDTLEIHNQIKSYGFDEGLIDFKTNFFSSVVFKNDSTLFYNPNSTLLLFKVVLGDFPSVSLVSKSLTSTVSNYNRHLFMFNDVIYSYGGKGLFSSLTDLIYFDFFSGDWLKKSVKNYPFDSNKVLNSWKVRDKIMVLLCHDSEFGSDYFSKSVKFSFGEIDLKNFEYIQKSSFESTYQKLLFQSGLGFYRGNYVYDSDLYSLHGYYKKNNEVEYRVFDKMSGSLKKTSALDAQSAVDGFSFLYIKGSEIYYRDRVGKIDSFNVNSGSVIHSKNFLELYEPKKNNKPTYYVVVITLLGFLVFLFIKKTNLSISNNSSNTFKQELLVIENKLRPLRSTIISKEHLDDLFGISHYSYESVKTKRSRIIKLLNENANIKVERVRKHSDKRFYNYKIC
;
A
#
# COMPACT_ATOMS: atom_id res chain seq x y z
N MET A 1 39.10 -42.13 13.10
CA MET A 1 37.77 -42.62 12.66
C MET A 1 36.62 -42.29 13.64
N LEU A 2 36.91 -41.88 14.89
CA LEU A 2 35.90 -41.61 15.93
C LEU A 2 35.13 -40.28 15.79
N ASN A 3 35.67 -39.28 15.07
CA ASN A 3 35.05 -37.94 14.98
C ASN A 3 33.93 -37.80 13.94
N LYS A 4 33.69 -38.78 13.06
CA LYS A 4 32.58 -38.70 12.09
C LYS A 4 31.26 -39.27 12.63
N CYS A 5 31.30 -40.20 13.58
CA CYS A 5 30.10 -40.77 14.19
C CYS A 5 29.41 -39.81 15.17
N VAL A 6 30.18 -38.99 15.91
CA VAL A 6 29.61 -38.04 16.88
C VAL A 6 28.84 -36.92 16.19
N VAL A 7 29.32 -36.42 15.05
CA VAL A 7 28.63 -35.37 14.27
C VAL A 7 27.30 -35.89 13.67
N PHE A 8 27.25 -37.16 13.26
CA PHE A 8 26.03 -37.77 12.74
C PHE A 8 24.98 -38.02 13.84
N ILE A 9 25.40 -38.40 15.05
CA ILE A 9 24.48 -38.59 16.20
C ILE A 9 23.93 -37.25 16.69
N VAL A 10 24.72 -36.17 16.67
CA VAL A 10 24.25 -34.82 17.00
C VAL A 10 23.29 -34.27 15.94
N PHE A 11 23.50 -34.56 14.66
CA PHE A 11 22.54 -34.19 13.60
C PHE A 11 21.23 -34.99 13.70
N TYR A 12 21.28 -36.28 14.05
CA TYR A 12 20.08 -37.09 14.26
C TYR A 12 19.34 -36.72 15.55
N SER A 13 20.02 -36.28 16.60
CA SER A 13 19.35 -35.78 17.81
C SER A 13 18.67 -34.42 17.60
N PHE A 14 19.20 -33.58 16.70
CA PHE A 14 18.51 -32.37 16.25
C PHE A 14 17.29 -32.65 15.36
N PHE A 15 17.29 -33.72 14.56
CA PHE A 15 16.11 -34.16 13.79
C PHE A 15 15.11 -35.00 14.61
N ALA A 16 15.54 -35.63 15.70
CA ALA A 16 14.70 -36.39 16.63
C ALA A 16 13.97 -35.50 17.64
N LEU A 17 14.36 -34.22 17.79
CA LEU A 17 13.51 -33.18 18.34
C LEU A 17 12.49 -32.73 17.26
N LYS A 18 11.73 -33.69 16.70
CA LYS A 18 10.35 -33.38 16.32
C LYS A 18 9.71 -32.86 17.59
N SER A 19 9.64 -31.53 17.71
CA SER A 19 8.98 -30.83 18.80
C SER A 19 7.78 -31.65 19.25
N CYS A 20 7.76 -32.08 20.52
CA CYS A 20 6.66 -32.85 21.09
C CYS A 20 5.36 -32.21 20.58
N GLY A 21 4.65 -32.99 19.78
CA GLY A 21 3.65 -32.48 18.87
C GLY A 21 2.51 -31.91 19.69
N PHE A 22 2.25 -30.60 19.59
CA PHE A 22 0.95 -30.04 19.90
C PHE A 22 -0.09 -30.89 19.18
N ASN A 23 -0.71 -31.81 19.91
CA ASN A 23 -1.71 -32.73 19.40
C ASN A 23 -2.96 -32.51 20.25
N PRO A 24 -3.80 -31.53 19.87
CA PRO A 24 -4.93 -31.15 20.69
C PRO A 24 -5.82 -32.38 20.84
N LYS A 25 -6.02 -32.76 22.11
CA LYS A 25 -6.93 -33.84 22.48
C LYS A 25 -8.34 -33.54 21.96
N VAL A 26 -9.18 -34.56 21.95
CA VAL A 26 -10.62 -34.40 21.68
C VAL A 26 -11.18 -33.28 22.55
N ILE A 27 -11.90 -32.37 21.92
CA ILE A 27 -12.64 -31.31 22.60
C ILE A 27 -14.10 -31.72 22.55
N ASP A 28 -14.54 -32.49 23.56
CA ASP A 28 -15.94 -32.88 23.67
C ASP A 28 -16.77 -31.66 24.08
N THR A 29 -17.21 -30.92 23.06
CA THR A 29 -17.97 -29.68 23.22
C THR A 29 -19.32 -29.91 23.90
N LEU A 30 -19.89 -31.11 23.79
CA LEU A 30 -21.15 -31.47 24.45
C LEU A 30 -20.93 -31.59 25.95
N GLU A 31 -19.92 -32.35 26.37
CA GLU A 31 -19.61 -32.55 27.78
C GLU A 31 -19.16 -31.24 28.45
N ILE A 32 -18.31 -30.47 27.77
CA ILE A 32 -17.90 -29.13 28.23
C ILE A 32 -19.14 -28.24 28.43
N HIS A 33 -20.06 -28.22 27.47
CA HIS A 33 -21.28 -27.42 27.56
C HIS A 33 -22.17 -27.87 28.74
N ASN A 34 -22.33 -29.18 28.96
CA ASN A 34 -23.11 -29.71 30.08
C ASN A 34 -22.53 -29.30 31.44
N GLN A 35 -21.21 -29.36 31.60
CA GLN A 35 -20.54 -28.89 32.82
C GLN A 35 -20.71 -27.38 33.01
N ILE A 36 -20.66 -26.57 31.94
CA ILE A 36 -20.91 -25.13 32.03
C ILE A 36 -22.35 -24.84 32.48
N LYS A 37 -23.35 -25.58 31.96
CA LYS A 37 -24.75 -25.44 32.37
C LYS A 37 -24.96 -25.74 33.86
N SER A 38 -24.16 -26.63 34.43
CA SER A 38 -24.24 -26.97 35.86
C SER A 38 -23.99 -25.76 36.78
N TYR A 39 -23.35 -24.69 36.29
CA TYR A 39 -23.17 -23.44 37.01
C TYR A 39 -24.40 -22.51 37.00
N GLY A 40 -25.47 -22.87 36.28
CA GLY A 40 -26.75 -22.13 36.30
C GLY A 40 -26.79 -20.86 35.43
N PHE A 41 -25.91 -20.73 34.44
CA PHE A 41 -25.92 -19.60 33.51
C PHE A 41 -26.99 -19.74 32.42
N ASP A 42 -27.53 -18.60 31.94
CA ASP A 42 -28.44 -18.55 30.79
C ASP A 42 -27.70 -18.96 29.49
N GLU A 43 -28.24 -19.94 28.77
CA GLU A 43 -27.69 -20.42 27.49
C GLU A 43 -27.62 -19.31 26.44
N GLY A 44 -28.61 -18.40 26.43
CA GLY A 44 -28.65 -17.28 25.50
C GLY A 44 -27.50 -16.29 25.69
N LEU A 45 -26.97 -16.19 26.91
CA LEU A 45 -25.89 -15.27 27.28
C LEU A 45 -24.50 -15.81 26.89
N ILE A 46 -24.31 -17.13 26.90
CA ILE A 46 -23.01 -17.76 26.61
C ILE A 46 -22.80 -17.97 25.10
N ASP A 47 -23.87 -18.12 24.32
CA ASP A 47 -23.84 -18.33 22.86
C ASP A 47 -22.80 -19.40 22.44
N PHE A 48 -22.79 -20.51 23.19
CA PHE A 48 -21.76 -21.53 23.12
C PHE A 48 -21.64 -22.14 21.71
N LYS A 49 -22.77 -22.46 21.08
CA LYS A 49 -22.82 -23.20 19.81
C LYS A 49 -22.15 -22.47 18.65
N THR A 50 -22.23 -21.15 18.60
CA THR A 50 -21.77 -20.38 17.43
C THR A 50 -20.32 -19.91 17.56
N ASN A 51 -19.87 -19.66 18.79
CA ASN A 51 -18.66 -18.90 19.06
C ASN A 51 -17.66 -19.62 19.97
N PHE A 52 -17.90 -20.87 20.37
CA PHE A 52 -16.98 -21.62 21.23
C PHE A 52 -15.54 -21.62 20.66
N PHE A 53 -15.35 -22.07 19.43
CA PHE A 53 -14.01 -22.19 18.82
C PHE A 53 -13.33 -20.85 18.48
N SER A 54 -14.06 -19.73 18.45
CA SER A 54 -13.47 -18.39 18.32
C SER A 54 -13.20 -17.72 19.67
N SER A 55 -13.65 -18.33 20.76
CA SER A 55 -13.63 -17.80 22.13
C SER A 55 -12.75 -18.61 23.09
N VAL A 56 -11.95 -19.54 22.55
CA VAL A 56 -10.97 -20.33 23.28
C VAL A 56 -9.55 -19.84 23.01
N VAL A 57 -8.68 -19.99 24.01
CA VAL A 57 -7.23 -19.84 23.85
C VAL A 57 -6.52 -21.02 24.49
N PHE A 58 -5.59 -21.63 23.76
CA PHE A 58 -4.82 -22.76 24.28
C PHE A 58 -3.70 -22.27 25.19
N LYS A 59 -3.61 -22.87 26.38
CA LYS A 59 -2.41 -22.78 27.23
C LYS A 59 -1.38 -23.82 26.80
N ASN A 60 -1.86 -25.03 26.53
CA ASN A 60 -1.09 -26.17 26.04
C ASN A 60 -2.04 -27.21 25.42
N ASP A 61 -1.52 -28.35 25.00
CA ASP A 61 -2.23 -29.43 24.30
C ASP A 61 -3.42 -30.01 25.08
N SER A 62 -3.42 -29.89 26.40
CA SER A 62 -4.42 -30.46 27.30
C SER A 62 -5.15 -29.42 28.13
N THR A 63 -4.92 -28.13 27.91
CA THR A 63 -5.56 -27.07 28.68
C THR A 63 -5.86 -25.88 27.79
N LEU A 64 -7.13 -25.49 27.75
CA LEU A 64 -7.58 -24.27 27.12
C LEU A 64 -8.38 -23.43 28.11
N PHE A 65 -8.45 -22.14 27.83
CA PHE A 65 -9.34 -21.22 28.50
C PHE A 65 -10.45 -20.82 27.55
N TYR A 66 -11.68 -20.85 28.04
CA TYR A 66 -12.86 -20.44 27.31
C TYR A 66 -13.43 -19.19 27.98
N ASN A 67 -13.51 -18.10 27.23
CA ASN A 67 -14.19 -16.88 27.66
C ASN A 67 -15.36 -16.63 26.70
N PRO A 68 -16.61 -16.94 27.07
CA PRO A 68 -17.75 -16.77 26.18
C PRO A 68 -17.82 -15.34 25.65
N ASN A 69 -18.13 -15.22 24.37
CA ASN A 69 -18.38 -13.93 23.74
C ASN A 69 -19.46 -13.17 24.52
N SER A 70 -19.36 -11.84 24.62
CA SER A 70 -20.24 -10.98 25.44
C SER A 70 -20.05 -11.01 26.96
N THR A 71 -19.27 -11.94 27.50
CA THR A 71 -19.13 -12.12 28.95
C THR A 71 -17.70 -11.88 29.42
N LEU A 72 -17.50 -11.55 30.70
CA LEU A 72 -16.18 -11.63 31.34
C LEU A 72 -15.96 -12.97 32.07
N LEU A 73 -16.86 -13.93 31.89
CA LEU A 73 -16.71 -15.27 32.46
C LEU A 73 -15.47 -15.94 31.88
N LEU A 74 -14.71 -16.62 32.72
CA LEU A 74 -13.56 -17.39 32.27
C LEU A 74 -13.65 -18.80 32.85
N PHE A 75 -13.62 -19.77 31.94
CA PHE A 75 -13.58 -21.18 32.27
C PHE A 75 -12.21 -21.74 31.91
N LYS A 76 -11.63 -22.52 32.82
CA LYS A 76 -10.50 -23.38 32.51
C LYS A 76 -11.06 -24.74 32.10
N VAL A 77 -10.62 -25.24 30.96
CA VAL A 77 -10.98 -26.56 30.44
C VAL A 77 -9.72 -27.40 30.37
N VAL A 78 -9.70 -28.51 31.10
CA VAL A 78 -8.67 -29.53 30.99
C VAL A 78 -9.20 -30.64 30.09
N LEU A 79 -8.50 -30.91 28.99
CA LEU A 79 -8.88 -31.92 28.00
C LEU A 79 -8.34 -33.30 28.41
N GLY A 80 -9.15 -34.32 28.18
CA GLY A 80 -8.86 -35.72 28.47
C GLY A 80 -10.01 -36.59 27.99
N ASP A 81 -9.98 -37.88 28.32
CA ASP A 81 -11.09 -38.79 28.02
C ASP A 81 -12.39 -38.31 28.68
N PHE A 82 -12.25 -37.68 29.85
CA PHE A 82 -13.29 -36.94 30.54
C PHE A 82 -12.81 -35.51 30.74
N PRO A 83 -13.25 -34.55 29.91
CA PRO A 83 -12.84 -33.15 30.08
C PRO A 83 -13.37 -32.62 31.42
N SER A 84 -12.62 -31.74 32.06
CA SER A 84 -13.07 -31.06 33.29
C SER A 84 -13.12 -29.56 33.08
N VAL A 85 -14.22 -28.94 33.46
CA VAL A 85 -14.44 -27.49 33.37
C VAL A 85 -14.49 -26.90 34.77
N SER A 86 -13.74 -25.82 34.98
CA SER A 86 -13.84 -25.02 36.21
C SER A 86 -14.02 -23.54 35.90
N LEU A 87 -15.05 -22.91 36.48
CA LEU A 87 -15.18 -21.45 36.47
C LEU A 87 -14.06 -20.82 37.31
N VAL A 88 -13.25 -19.96 36.70
CA VAL A 88 -12.11 -19.28 37.37
C VAL A 88 -12.36 -17.79 37.62
N SER A 89 -13.27 -17.18 36.85
CA SER A 89 -13.69 -15.79 37.08
C SER A 89 -14.64 -15.68 38.26
N LYS A 90 -14.46 -14.66 39.10
CA LYS A 90 -15.37 -14.32 40.21
C LYS A 90 -16.39 -13.24 39.82
N SER A 91 -15.97 -12.22 39.07
CA SER A 91 -16.90 -11.22 38.56
C SER A 91 -17.83 -11.79 37.48
N LEU A 92 -19.13 -11.61 37.69
CA LEU A 92 -20.22 -12.11 36.85
C LEU A 92 -20.79 -11.05 35.90
N THR A 93 -20.27 -9.81 35.93
CA THR A 93 -20.91 -8.70 35.22
C THR A 93 -20.72 -8.79 33.70
N SER A 94 -21.85 -8.91 33.00
CA SER A 94 -22.03 -9.11 31.56
C SER A 94 -22.11 -7.80 30.76
N THR A 95 -21.76 -6.65 31.35
CA THR A 95 -22.03 -5.33 30.78
C THR A 95 -20.84 -4.67 30.07
N VAL A 96 -19.73 -5.38 29.89
CA VAL A 96 -18.57 -4.86 29.15
C VAL A 96 -18.68 -5.22 27.68
N SER A 97 -18.30 -4.28 26.81
CA SER A 97 -18.19 -4.42 25.35
C SER A 97 -17.17 -5.50 24.94
N ASN A 98 -17.55 -6.77 25.12
CA ASN A 98 -16.66 -7.93 24.99
C ASN A 98 -16.98 -8.82 23.78
N TYR A 99 -17.80 -8.35 22.85
CA TYR A 99 -18.04 -9.05 21.58
C TYR A 99 -16.84 -8.88 20.63
N ASN A 100 -16.46 -9.97 19.97
CA ASN A 100 -15.47 -9.97 18.88
C ASN A 100 -14.11 -9.33 19.27
N ARG A 101 -13.72 -9.52 20.54
CA ARG A 101 -12.44 -9.07 21.11
C ARG A 101 -11.28 -9.91 20.62
N HIS A 102 -10.07 -9.40 20.81
CA HIS A 102 -8.86 -10.16 20.61
C HIS A 102 -8.40 -10.86 21.89
N LEU A 103 -8.76 -12.14 22.04
CA LEU A 103 -8.28 -13.02 23.10
C LEU A 103 -6.95 -13.69 22.70
N PHE A 104 -5.94 -13.67 23.57
CA PHE A 104 -4.63 -14.31 23.34
C PHE A 104 -3.87 -14.59 24.66
N MET A 105 -2.82 -15.40 24.57
CA MET A 105 -1.89 -15.69 25.68
C MET A 105 -0.55 -14.98 25.47
N PHE A 106 0.04 -14.47 26.54
CA PHE A 106 1.42 -13.97 26.57
C PHE A 106 2.02 -14.20 27.96
N ASN A 107 3.18 -14.86 28.04
CA ASN A 107 3.86 -15.23 29.29
C ASN A 107 2.91 -15.84 30.34
N ASP A 108 2.16 -16.88 29.94
CA ASP A 108 1.16 -17.58 30.78
C ASP A 108 -0.01 -16.74 31.30
N VAL A 109 -0.17 -15.50 30.84
CA VAL A 109 -1.29 -14.61 31.17
C VAL A 109 -2.24 -14.52 29.98
N ILE A 110 -3.54 -14.53 30.28
CA ILE A 110 -4.61 -14.35 29.29
C ILE A 110 -4.88 -12.86 29.14
N TYR A 111 -4.86 -12.38 27.91
CA TYR A 111 -5.21 -11.02 27.56
C TYR A 111 -6.44 -11.00 26.67
N SER A 112 -7.23 -9.95 26.84
CA SER A 112 -8.29 -9.56 25.93
C SER A 112 -8.06 -8.12 25.50
N TYR A 113 -8.13 -7.86 24.19
CA TYR A 113 -7.90 -6.53 23.66
C TYR A 113 -9.05 -6.08 22.77
N GLY A 114 -9.54 -4.89 23.08
CA GLY A 114 -10.67 -4.28 22.43
C GLY A 114 -11.97 -5.05 22.67
N GLY A 115 -12.95 -4.82 21.79
CA GLY A 115 -14.25 -5.46 21.84
C GLY A 115 -15.36 -4.49 21.50
N LYS A 116 -16.56 -5.02 21.26
CA LYS A 116 -17.75 -4.23 20.91
C LYS A 116 -18.89 -4.59 21.85
N GLY A 117 -19.74 -3.62 22.16
CA GLY A 117 -21.04 -3.80 22.80
C GLY A 117 -22.16 -3.33 21.88
N LEU A 118 -23.38 -3.32 22.38
CA LEU A 118 -24.55 -2.84 21.63
C LEU A 118 -24.40 -1.36 21.21
N PHE A 119 -23.89 -0.53 22.12
CA PHE A 119 -23.83 0.93 21.94
C PHE A 119 -22.42 1.54 22.13
N SER A 120 -21.41 0.73 22.47
CA SER A 120 -20.05 1.21 22.70
C SER A 120 -19.01 0.22 22.18
N SER A 121 -17.75 0.65 22.13
CA SER A 121 -16.59 -0.22 21.87
C SER A 121 -15.63 -0.13 23.06
N LEU A 122 -14.91 -1.21 23.33
CA LEU A 122 -13.80 -1.21 24.27
C LEU A 122 -12.52 -0.99 23.46
N THR A 123 -11.66 -0.09 23.93
CA THR A 123 -10.31 0.14 23.37
C THR A 123 -9.20 -0.32 24.30
N ASP A 124 -9.56 -0.77 25.49
CA ASP A 124 -8.61 -1.15 26.52
C ASP A 124 -8.01 -2.54 26.26
N LEU A 125 -6.76 -2.68 26.69
CA LEU A 125 -6.12 -3.96 26.91
C LEU A 125 -6.41 -4.40 28.36
N ILE A 126 -7.02 -5.56 28.52
CA ILE A 126 -7.28 -6.16 29.82
C ILE A 126 -6.58 -7.51 29.92
N TYR A 127 -6.25 -7.93 31.13
CA TYR A 127 -5.66 -9.24 31.42
C TYR A 127 -6.40 -9.90 32.57
N PHE A 128 -6.42 -11.23 32.57
CA PHE A 128 -7.01 -11.98 33.67
C PHE A 128 -5.99 -12.17 34.78
N ASP A 129 -6.30 -11.66 35.98
CA ASP A 129 -5.52 -11.92 37.18
C ASP A 129 -6.10 -13.13 37.92
N PHE A 130 -5.38 -14.25 37.90
CA PHE A 130 -5.82 -15.48 38.55
C PHE A 130 -5.92 -15.37 40.07
N PHE A 131 -5.20 -14.44 40.70
CA PHE A 131 -5.25 -14.27 42.16
C PHE A 131 -6.57 -13.61 42.59
N SER A 132 -6.92 -12.48 42.01
CA SER A 132 -8.23 -11.84 42.23
C SER A 132 -9.37 -12.68 41.66
N GLY A 133 -9.16 -13.32 40.50
CA GLY A 133 -10.21 -13.96 39.72
C GLY A 133 -10.95 -12.98 38.81
N ASP A 134 -10.35 -11.83 38.49
CA ASP A 134 -10.98 -10.75 37.74
C ASP A 134 -10.13 -10.27 36.55
N TRP A 135 -10.80 -9.58 35.62
CA TRP A 135 -10.15 -8.91 34.50
C TRP A 135 -9.71 -7.50 34.90
N LEU A 136 -8.42 -7.23 34.77
CA LEU A 136 -7.81 -5.96 35.14
C LEU A 136 -7.35 -5.21 33.90
N LYS A 137 -7.54 -3.89 33.90
CA LYS A 137 -7.02 -3.01 32.85
C LYS A 137 -5.50 -2.97 32.89
N LYS A 138 -4.87 -3.14 31.73
CA LYS A 138 -3.43 -2.95 31.54
C LYS A 138 -3.19 -1.56 30.95
N SER A 139 -2.44 -0.73 31.66
CA SER A 139 -2.03 0.57 31.15
C SER A 139 -1.06 0.39 29.99
N VAL A 140 -1.32 1.09 28.88
CA VAL A 140 -0.44 1.16 27.70
C VAL A 140 0.07 2.59 27.56
N LYS A 141 1.38 2.76 27.63
CA LYS A 141 2.04 4.07 27.48
C LYS A 141 1.83 4.60 26.06
N ASN A 142 1.71 5.91 25.93
CA ASN A 142 1.57 6.61 24.65
C ASN A 142 0.35 6.17 23.82
N TYR A 143 -0.64 5.53 24.44
CA TYR A 143 -1.86 5.11 23.76
C TYR A 143 -2.71 6.35 23.37
N PRO A 144 -3.24 6.44 22.14
CA PRO A 144 -3.97 7.63 21.71
C PRO A 144 -5.26 7.84 22.50
N PHE A 145 -5.44 9.02 23.08
CA PHE A 145 -6.57 9.35 23.95
C PHE A 145 -7.91 9.46 23.20
N ASP A 146 -7.87 9.73 21.90
CA ASP A 146 -9.01 9.88 20.99
C ASP A 146 -9.43 8.54 20.35
N SER A 147 -8.88 7.41 20.83
CA SER A 147 -9.22 6.07 20.32
C SER A 147 -10.63 5.67 20.74
N ASN A 148 -11.52 5.47 19.77
CA ASN A 148 -12.89 5.01 19.99
C ASN A 148 -13.01 3.48 19.85
N LYS A 149 -12.28 2.87 18.91
CA LYS A 149 -12.46 1.45 18.60
C LYS A 149 -11.18 0.77 18.13
N VAL A 150 -10.94 -0.43 18.64
CA VAL A 150 -9.99 -1.38 18.04
C VAL A 150 -10.69 -2.04 16.86
N LEU A 151 -10.30 -1.65 15.66
CA LEU A 151 -10.90 -2.15 14.42
C LEU A 151 -10.36 -3.52 14.04
N ASN A 152 -9.06 -3.70 14.21
CA ASN A 152 -8.35 -4.94 13.96
C ASN A 152 -7.14 -5.03 14.88
N SER A 153 -6.83 -6.24 15.37
CA SER A 153 -5.56 -6.52 16.02
C SER A 153 -5.17 -7.99 15.94
N TRP A 154 -3.85 -8.25 15.99
CA TRP A 154 -3.28 -9.59 16.08
C TRP A 154 -1.96 -9.56 16.84
N LYS A 155 -1.69 -10.62 17.62
CA LYS A 155 -0.41 -10.78 18.32
C LYS A 155 0.57 -11.44 17.38
N VAL A 156 1.77 -10.90 17.28
CA VAL A 156 2.90 -11.51 16.58
C VAL A 156 4.13 -11.40 17.47
N ARG A 157 4.68 -12.54 17.90
CA ARG A 157 5.76 -12.58 18.90
C ARG A 157 5.38 -11.77 20.16
N ASP A 158 6.23 -10.81 20.55
CA ASP A 158 6.11 -9.99 21.75
C ASP A 158 5.37 -8.66 21.51
N LYS A 159 4.54 -8.57 20.47
CA LYS A 159 3.78 -7.36 20.16
C LYS A 159 2.39 -7.63 19.65
N ILE A 160 1.52 -6.65 19.84
CA ILE A 160 0.20 -6.58 19.20
C ILE A 160 0.29 -5.59 18.05
N MET A 161 -0.01 -6.02 16.83
CA MET A 161 -0.29 -5.10 15.73
C MET A 161 -1.73 -4.62 15.87
N VAL A 162 -1.97 -3.32 15.73
CA VAL A 162 -3.31 -2.76 15.95
C VAL A 162 -3.66 -1.65 14.95
N LEU A 163 -4.89 -1.71 14.47
CA LEU A 163 -5.58 -0.64 13.76
C LEU A 163 -6.64 -0.02 14.70
N LEU A 164 -6.46 1.25 15.02
CA LEU A 164 -7.36 2.05 15.84
C LEU A 164 -8.21 2.97 14.96
N CYS A 165 -9.48 3.09 15.32
CA CYS A 165 -10.37 4.14 14.84
C CYS A 165 -10.43 5.24 15.90
N HIS A 166 -10.35 6.49 15.46
CA HIS A 166 -10.45 7.65 16.32
C HIS A 166 -11.85 8.27 16.23
N ASP A 167 -12.24 9.01 17.26
CA ASP A 167 -13.45 9.83 17.21
C ASP A 167 -13.40 10.82 16.04
N SER A 168 -14.51 10.90 15.31
CA SER A 168 -14.73 11.94 14.31
C SER A 168 -15.75 12.95 14.85
N GLU A 169 -15.52 14.24 14.62
CA GLU A 169 -16.41 15.34 15.05
C GLU A 169 -17.85 15.27 14.51
N PHE A 170 -18.18 14.31 13.62
CA PHE A 170 -19.45 14.25 12.92
C PHE A 170 -20.21 12.94 13.11
N GLY A 171 -21.52 13.05 13.35
CA GLY A 171 -22.42 11.95 13.71
C GLY A 171 -22.83 10.95 12.61
N SER A 172 -23.29 9.81 13.15
CA SER A 172 -24.22 8.75 12.70
C SER A 172 -24.15 8.06 11.33
N ASP A 173 -23.30 8.45 10.38
CA ASP A 173 -23.17 7.70 9.11
C ASP A 173 -21.77 7.10 8.91
N TYR A 174 -21.49 6.02 9.67
CA TYR A 174 -20.15 5.45 9.88
C TYR A 174 -19.56 4.68 8.69
N PHE A 175 -20.37 4.24 7.71
CA PHE A 175 -19.88 3.33 6.67
C PHE A 175 -19.29 4.04 5.45
N SER A 176 -19.85 5.20 5.11
CA SER A 176 -19.51 5.99 3.91
C SER A 176 -18.60 7.18 4.21
N LYS A 177 -18.58 7.68 5.46
CA LYS A 177 -17.75 8.83 5.85
C LYS A 177 -16.29 8.46 6.05
N SER A 178 -15.43 9.40 5.66
CA SER A 178 -14.00 9.38 5.95
C SER A 178 -13.80 9.51 7.46
N VAL A 179 -13.08 8.58 8.07
CA VAL A 179 -12.74 8.57 9.50
C VAL A 179 -11.23 8.44 9.64
N LYS A 180 -10.68 9.04 10.69
CA LYS A 180 -9.27 8.96 11.02
C LYS A 180 -8.95 7.60 11.65
N PHE A 181 -7.88 6.99 11.15
CA PHE A 181 -7.30 5.76 11.67
C PHE A 181 -5.85 5.97 12.05
N SER A 182 -5.36 5.19 13.00
CA SER A 182 -3.94 4.99 13.25
C SER A 182 -3.61 3.51 13.24
N PHE A 183 -2.47 3.18 12.67
CA PHE A 183 -1.93 1.83 12.70
C PHE A 183 -0.59 1.86 13.42
N GLY A 184 -0.38 0.88 14.29
CA GLY A 184 0.78 0.83 15.16
C GLY A 184 1.01 -0.54 15.75
N GLU A 185 1.91 -0.58 16.72
CA GLU A 185 2.16 -1.77 17.52
C GLU A 185 2.20 -1.45 19.01
N ILE A 186 1.78 -2.40 19.84
CA ILE A 186 1.94 -2.37 21.30
C ILE A 186 3.02 -3.38 21.64
N ASP A 187 4.13 -2.92 22.23
CA ASP A 187 5.16 -3.79 22.81
C ASP A 187 4.60 -4.45 24.09
N LEU A 188 4.56 -5.79 24.13
CA LEU A 188 4.01 -6.54 25.27
C LEU A 188 4.97 -6.68 26.46
N LYS A 189 6.27 -6.37 26.29
CA LYS A 189 7.25 -6.37 27.39
C LYS A 189 7.13 -5.10 28.22
N ASN A 190 7.02 -3.95 27.54
CA ASN A 190 7.00 -2.64 28.19
C ASN A 190 5.62 -1.97 28.21
N PHE A 191 4.63 -2.54 27.52
CA PHE A 191 3.28 -2.01 27.36
C PHE A 191 3.29 -0.57 26.83
N GLU A 192 3.94 -0.38 25.68
CA GLU A 192 4.07 0.92 25.01
C GLU A 192 3.52 0.85 23.59
N TYR A 193 2.68 1.82 23.24
CA TYR A 193 2.15 1.98 21.89
C TYR A 193 3.11 2.82 21.03
N ILE A 194 3.41 2.30 19.85
CA ILE A 194 4.23 2.96 18.83
C ILE A 194 3.37 3.12 17.57
N GLN A 195 3.00 4.35 17.25
CA GLN A 195 2.29 4.66 16.01
C GLN A 195 3.23 4.52 14.82
N LYS A 196 2.79 3.78 13.79
CA LYS A 196 3.52 3.65 12.51
C LYS A 196 2.96 4.56 11.43
N SER A 197 1.65 4.72 11.40
CA SER A 197 0.97 5.56 10.42
C SER A 197 -0.35 6.09 10.97
N SER A 198 -0.81 7.19 10.38
CA SER A 198 -2.17 7.69 10.54
C SER A 198 -2.68 8.13 9.17
N PHE A 199 -3.95 7.86 8.91
CA PHE A 199 -4.57 8.10 7.61
C PHE A 199 -6.08 8.20 7.76
N GLU A 200 -6.73 8.76 6.75
CA GLU A 200 -8.17 8.74 6.64
C GLU A 200 -8.65 7.67 5.65
N SER A 201 -9.74 6.99 5.98
CA SER A 201 -10.36 5.99 5.11
C SER A 201 -11.83 5.81 5.48
N THR A 202 -12.54 4.91 4.79
CA THR A 202 -13.87 4.45 5.21
C THR A 202 -13.80 3.05 5.81
N TYR A 203 -14.73 2.74 6.72
CA TYR A 203 -14.89 1.38 7.25
C TYR A 203 -15.08 0.35 6.13
N GLN A 204 -15.86 0.69 5.11
CA GLN A 204 -16.12 -0.19 3.97
C GLN A 204 -14.83 -0.58 3.24
N LYS A 205 -13.92 0.39 3.04
CA LYS A 205 -12.64 0.17 2.38
C LYS A 205 -11.72 -0.75 3.18
N LEU A 206 -11.68 -0.59 4.49
CA LEU A 206 -10.81 -1.40 5.36
C LEU A 206 -11.37 -2.82 5.56
N LEU A 207 -12.68 -2.94 5.76
CA LEU A 207 -13.32 -4.21 6.11
C LEU A 207 -13.78 -4.99 4.88
N PHE A 208 -14.45 -4.40 3.89
CA PHE A 208 -15.31 -5.18 2.97
C PHE A 208 -14.89 -5.21 1.50
N GLN A 209 -13.81 -4.52 1.11
CA GLN A 209 -13.45 -4.27 -0.30
C GLN A 209 -13.21 -5.50 -1.22
N SER A 210 -13.27 -6.73 -0.71
CA SER A 210 -12.91 -7.95 -1.47
C SER A 210 -13.77 -9.18 -1.12
N GLY A 211 -14.83 -9.03 -0.32
CA GLY A 211 -15.52 -10.19 0.26
C GLY A 211 -14.76 -10.86 1.41
N LEU A 212 -13.47 -10.56 1.61
CA LEU A 212 -12.71 -10.85 2.84
C LEU A 212 -12.80 -9.68 3.83
N GLY A 213 -13.73 -9.81 4.77
CA GLY A 213 -13.66 -9.09 6.04
C GLY A 213 -12.63 -9.72 6.97
N PHE A 214 -11.83 -8.91 7.66
CA PHE A 214 -11.05 -9.38 8.81
C PHE A 214 -11.95 -9.45 10.05
N TYR A 215 -12.94 -10.32 9.96
CA TYR A 215 -13.68 -10.78 11.13
C TYR A 215 -12.96 -12.01 11.66
N ARG A 216 -12.90 -12.17 12.98
CA ARG A 216 -12.23 -13.33 13.58
C ARG A 216 -12.78 -14.66 13.08
N GLY A 217 -14.05 -14.70 12.68
CA GLY A 217 -14.72 -15.92 12.21
C GLY A 217 -15.34 -16.69 13.37
N ASN A 218 -15.98 -17.82 13.04
CA ASN A 218 -16.60 -18.74 14.01
C ASN A 218 -15.58 -19.67 14.67
N TYR A 219 -14.43 -19.85 14.01
CA TYR A 219 -13.34 -20.68 14.46
C TYR A 219 -12.04 -19.89 14.36
N VAL A 220 -11.23 -19.91 15.43
CA VAL A 220 -9.89 -19.30 15.43
C VAL A 220 -8.90 -20.27 16.08
N TYR A 221 -7.77 -20.50 15.41
CA TYR A 221 -6.59 -21.05 16.05
C TYR A 221 -5.41 -20.14 15.82
N ASP A 222 -4.82 -19.66 16.91
CA ASP A 222 -3.76 -18.66 16.90
C ASP A 222 -2.39 -19.31 17.19
N SER A 223 -1.41 -19.08 16.32
CA SER A 223 0.01 -19.44 16.54
C SER A 223 0.89 -18.20 16.43
N ASP A 224 2.18 -18.28 16.75
CA ASP A 224 3.03 -17.08 16.76
C ASP A 224 3.17 -16.37 15.41
N LEU A 225 3.24 -17.11 14.31
CA LEU A 225 3.45 -16.56 12.96
C LEU A 225 2.19 -16.54 12.11
N TYR A 226 1.23 -17.42 12.40
CA TYR A 226 0.02 -17.56 11.61
C TYR A 226 -1.21 -17.70 12.49
N SER A 227 -2.38 -17.31 11.97
CA SER A 227 -3.66 -17.67 12.57
C SER A 227 -4.59 -18.27 11.53
N LEU A 228 -5.33 -19.27 11.94
CA LEU A 228 -6.31 -19.96 11.12
C LEU A 228 -7.71 -19.46 11.50
N HIS A 229 -8.50 -19.08 10.51
CA HIS A 229 -9.82 -18.50 10.67
C HIS A 229 -10.83 -19.32 9.87
N GLY A 230 -11.90 -19.78 10.52
CA GLY A 230 -13.00 -20.50 9.88
C GLY A 230 -14.29 -19.67 9.90
N TYR A 231 -14.98 -19.62 8.77
CA TYR A 231 -16.24 -18.90 8.60
C TYR A 231 -17.33 -19.88 8.22
N TYR A 232 -18.27 -20.13 9.12
CA TYR A 232 -19.33 -21.11 8.92
C TYR A 232 -20.46 -20.47 8.11
N LYS A 233 -20.88 -21.16 7.05
CA LYS A 233 -21.93 -20.72 6.13
C LYS A 233 -23.21 -21.52 6.36
N LYS A 234 -24.29 -21.08 5.70
CA LYS A 234 -25.52 -21.87 5.57
C LYS A 234 -25.17 -23.18 4.85
N ASN A 235 -25.73 -24.30 5.30
CA ASN A 235 -25.51 -25.68 4.80
C ASN A 235 -24.26 -26.41 5.34
N ASN A 236 -23.75 -26.06 6.52
CA ASN A 236 -22.56 -26.69 7.13
C ASN A 236 -21.26 -26.56 6.33
N GLU A 237 -21.25 -25.72 5.30
CA GLU A 237 -20.02 -25.33 4.62
C GLU A 237 -19.17 -24.44 5.53
N VAL A 238 -17.86 -24.58 5.43
CA VAL A 238 -16.89 -23.72 6.11
C VAL A 238 -15.90 -23.18 5.09
N GLU A 239 -15.54 -21.92 5.25
CA GLU A 239 -14.35 -21.38 4.59
C GLU A 239 -13.23 -21.21 5.60
N TYR A 240 -12.13 -21.92 5.39
CA TYR A 240 -10.91 -21.68 6.14
C TYR A 240 -9.99 -20.71 5.43
N ARG A 241 -9.33 -19.86 6.22
CA ARG A 241 -8.38 -18.85 5.76
C ARG A 241 -7.20 -18.82 6.71
N VAL A 242 -5.99 -18.69 6.15
CA VAL A 242 -4.77 -18.53 6.94
C VAL A 242 -4.32 -17.08 6.88
N PHE A 243 -4.04 -16.50 8.03
CA PHE A 243 -3.49 -15.17 8.18
C PHE A 243 -2.01 -15.29 8.51
N ASP A 244 -1.16 -14.76 7.64
CA ASP A 244 0.26 -14.57 7.88
C ASP A 244 0.45 -13.26 8.65
N LYS A 245 0.84 -13.38 9.92
CA LYS A 245 0.91 -12.25 10.86
C LYS A 245 2.08 -11.33 10.61
N MET A 246 3.12 -11.81 9.93
CA MET A 246 4.31 -11.04 9.60
C MET A 246 4.05 -10.14 8.39
N SER A 247 3.43 -10.67 7.35
CA SER A 247 3.06 -9.93 6.14
C SER A 247 1.74 -9.16 6.28
N GLY A 248 0.88 -9.54 7.24
CA GLY A 248 -0.47 -9.00 7.37
C GLY A 248 -1.42 -9.51 6.27
N SER A 249 -1.15 -10.68 5.68
CA SER A 249 -1.91 -11.22 4.55
C SER A 249 -2.84 -12.35 4.98
N LEU A 250 -4.13 -12.23 4.68
CA LEU A 250 -5.13 -13.29 4.83
C LEU A 250 -5.34 -13.99 3.48
N LYS A 251 -5.21 -15.31 3.45
CA LYS A 251 -5.27 -16.12 2.24
C LYS A 251 -6.23 -17.29 2.38
N LYS A 252 -6.89 -17.61 1.28
CA LYS A 252 -7.69 -18.82 1.06
C LYS A 252 -6.99 -19.65 -0.03
N THR A 253 -6.75 -20.93 0.22
CA THR A 253 -6.08 -21.84 -0.72
C THR A 253 -6.95 -23.06 -1.01
N SER A 254 -6.70 -23.75 -2.13
CA SER A 254 -7.42 -24.98 -2.46
C SER A 254 -7.23 -26.11 -1.45
N ALA A 255 -6.09 -26.14 -0.74
CA ALA A 255 -5.85 -27.11 0.33
C ALA A 255 -6.75 -26.88 1.56
N LEU A 256 -7.04 -25.61 1.87
CA LEU A 256 -7.98 -25.21 2.93
C LEU A 256 -9.44 -25.51 2.55
N ASP A 257 -9.81 -25.34 1.28
CA ASP A 257 -11.17 -25.64 0.78
C ASP A 257 -11.49 -27.13 0.78
N ALA A 258 -10.49 -28.00 0.80
CA ALA A 258 -10.68 -29.44 0.92
C ALA A 258 -11.02 -29.89 2.35
N GLN A 259 -10.96 -28.99 3.35
CA GLN A 259 -11.18 -29.34 4.75
C GLN A 259 -12.66 -29.21 5.15
N SER A 260 -13.13 -30.16 5.97
CA SER A 260 -14.48 -30.12 6.54
C SER A 260 -14.56 -29.21 7.76
N ALA A 261 -15.78 -28.79 8.12
CA ALA A 261 -16.03 -28.09 9.38
C ALA A 261 -15.59 -28.93 10.58
N VAL A 262 -15.02 -28.26 11.59
CA VAL A 262 -14.59 -28.88 12.84
C VAL A 262 -15.72 -28.86 13.87
N ASP A 263 -15.76 -29.91 14.68
CA ASP A 263 -16.75 -30.12 15.74
C ASP A 263 -16.12 -30.40 17.11
N GLY A 264 -14.78 -30.38 17.20
CA GLY A 264 -14.01 -30.66 18.41
C GLY A 264 -13.55 -32.12 18.50
N PHE A 265 -14.32 -33.06 17.94
CA PHE A 265 -13.85 -34.42 17.67
C PHE A 265 -12.90 -34.45 16.49
N SER A 266 -13.24 -33.74 15.42
CA SER A 266 -12.31 -33.29 14.39
C SER A 266 -11.79 -31.90 14.73
N PHE A 267 -10.53 -31.64 14.40
CA PHE A 267 -9.91 -30.36 14.74
C PHE A 267 -8.82 -29.99 13.73
N LEU A 268 -8.86 -28.75 13.26
CA LEU A 268 -7.79 -28.14 12.47
C LEU A 268 -6.90 -27.35 13.44
N TYR A 269 -5.61 -27.21 13.20
CA TYR A 269 -4.73 -26.35 14.00
C TYR A 269 -3.44 -26.05 13.23
N ILE A 270 -2.67 -25.05 13.68
CA ILE A 270 -1.43 -24.63 13.02
C ILE A 270 -0.23 -24.65 13.97
N LYS A 271 0.88 -25.21 13.50
CA LYS A 271 2.17 -25.22 14.22
C LYS A 271 3.29 -24.87 13.26
N GLY A 272 3.97 -23.75 13.52
CA GLY A 272 4.93 -23.20 12.57
C GLY A 272 4.23 -22.87 11.25
N SER A 273 4.74 -23.40 10.13
CA SER A 273 4.15 -23.24 8.80
C SER A 273 3.26 -24.41 8.36
N GLU A 274 2.97 -25.35 9.25
CA GLU A 274 2.20 -26.55 8.94
C GLU A 274 0.82 -26.50 9.59
N ILE A 275 -0.21 -26.80 8.80
CA ILE A 275 -1.59 -26.98 9.23
C ILE A 275 -1.83 -28.47 9.40
N TYR A 276 -2.41 -28.84 10.53
CA TYR A 276 -2.72 -30.21 10.89
C TYR A 276 -4.22 -30.36 10.99
N TYR A 277 -4.74 -31.42 10.40
CA TYR A 277 -6.13 -31.86 10.54
C TYR A 277 -6.15 -33.18 11.29
N ARG A 278 -6.79 -33.18 12.46
CA ARG A 278 -7.16 -34.38 13.20
C ARG A 278 -8.59 -34.74 12.83
N ASP A 279 -8.80 -35.94 12.31
CA ASP A 279 -10.14 -36.44 12.04
C ASP A 279 -10.83 -36.97 13.32
N ARG A 280 -12.06 -37.46 13.17
CA ARG A 280 -12.86 -37.98 14.28
C ARG A 280 -12.30 -39.27 14.90
N VAL A 281 -11.46 -40.03 14.18
CA VAL A 281 -10.82 -41.26 14.69
C VAL A 281 -9.41 -41.00 15.24
N GLY A 282 -8.96 -39.74 15.21
CA GLY A 282 -7.65 -39.33 15.72
C GLY A 282 -6.51 -39.47 14.71
N LYS A 283 -6.79 -39.79 13.45
CA LYS A 283 -5.77 -39.76 12.39
C LYS A 283 -5.42 -38.31 12.11
N ILE A 284 -4.13 -38.04 11.91
CA ILE A 284 -3.60 -36.71 11.65
C ILE A 284 -3.00 -36.68 10.25
N ASP A 285 -3.51 -35.76 9.43
CA ASP A 285 -2.92 -35.37 8.15
C ASP A 285 -2.42 -33.92 8.26
N SER A 286 -1.43 -33.52 7.45
CA SER A 286 -0.87 -32.17 7.51
C SER A 286 -0.48 -31.63 6.13
N PHE A 287 -0.48 -30.30 6.00
CA PHE A 287 -0.02 -29.61 4.81
C PHE A 287 0.51 -28.22 5.15
N ASN A 288 1.44 -27.72 4.33
CA ASN A 288 2.02 -26.40 4.51
C ASN A 288 0.97 -25.30 4.31
N VAL A 289 1.06 -24.18 5.02
CA VAL A 289 0.18 -23.00 4.86
C VAL A 289 0.10 -22.47 3.43
N ASN A 290 1.13 -22.68 2.62
CA ASN A 290 1.19 -22.26 1.22
C ASN A 290 0.77 -23.38 0.23
N SER A 291 0.29 -24.51 0.72
CA SER A 291 -0.13 -25.63 -0.14
C SER A 291 -1.39 -25.30 -0.93
N GLY A 292 -1.47 -25.84 -2.15
CA GLY A 292 -2.55 -25.59 -3.08
C GLY A 292 -2.41 -24.26 -3.83
N SER A 293 -3.38 -23.97 -4.70
CA SER A 293 -3.45 -22.69 -5.40
C SER A 293 -4.11 -21.64 -4.51
N VAL A 294 -3.56 -20.42 -4.48
CA VAL A 294 -4.19 -19.28 -3.81
C VAL A 294 -5.46 -18.91 -4.58
N ILE A 295 -6.61 -19.09 -3.95
CA ILE A 295 -7.93 -18.76 -4.52
C ILE A 295 -8.20 -17.28 -4.32
N HIS A 296 -7.90 -16.78 -3.11
CA HIS A 296 -8.10 -15.38 -2.78
C HIS A 296 -7.14 -14.93 -1.68
N SER A 297 -6.70 -13.67 -1.74
CA SER A 297 -5.72 -13.10 -0.82
C SER A 297 -6.00 -11.62 -0.61
N LYS A 298 -5.79 -11.14 0.62
CA LYS A 298 -5.84 -9.73 0.98
C LYS A 298 -4.68 -9.38 1.89
N ASN A 299 -3.93 -8.34 1.54
CA ASN A 299 -2.91 -7.77 2.40
C ASN A 299 -3.50 -6.59 3.19
N PHE A 300 -3.64 -6.75 4.49
CA PHE A 300 -4.15 -5.70 5.37
C PHE A 300 -3.10 -4.64 5.68
N LEU A 301 -1.83 -5.02 5.74
CA LEU A 301 -0.74 -4.09 6.04
C LEU A 301 -0.63 -3.03 4.94
N GLU A 302 -0.72 -3.43 3.68
CA GLU A 302 -0.77 -2.52 2.52
C GLU A 302 -1.91 -1.50 2.58
N LEU A 303 -3.04 -1.83 3.24
CA LEU A 303 -4.16 -0.92 3.41
C LEU A 303 -3.94 0.11 4.52
N TYR A 304 -3.04 -0.20 5.45
CA TYR A 304 -2.77 0.62 6.64
C TYR A 304 -1.51 1.48 6.48
N GLU A 305 -0.71 1.21 5.45
CA GLU A 305 0.42 2.05 5.08
C GLU A 305 -0.04 3.36 4.44
N PRO A 306 0.67 4.47 4.71
CA PRO A 306 0.38 5.73 4.05
C PRO A 306 0.61 5.55 2.55
N LYS A 307 -0.42 5.77 1.76
CA LYS A 307 -0.29 5.73 0.30
C LYS A 307 0.74 6.79 -0.11
N LYS A 308 1.86 6.35 -0.70
CA LYS A 308 2.78 7.29 -1.36
C LYS A 308 1.95 8.13 -2.32
N ASN A 309 2.04 9.45 -2.16
CA ASN A 309 1.39 10.40 -3.03
C ASN A 309 2.11 10.34 -4.38
N ASN A 310 1.81 9.31 -5.17
CA ASN A 310 2.26 9.19 -6.54
C ASN A 310 1.49 10.26 -7.31
N LYS A 311 1.99 11.51 -7.27
CA LYS A 311 1.62 12.50 -8.27
C LYS A 311 1.82 11.79 -9.60
N PRO A 312 0.76 11.62 -10.40
CA PRO A 312 0.84 10.67 -11.48
C PRO A 312 1.84 11.25 -12.48
N THR A 313 2.91 10.49 -12.72
CA THR A 313 4.05 10.85 -13.56
C THR A 313 3.64 11.24 -14.99
N TYR A 314 2.39 10.97 -15.37
CA TYR A 314 1.77 11.43 -16.60
C TYR A 314 1.87 12.96 -16.79
N TYR A 315 1.75 13.76 -15.73
CA TYR A 315 1.86 15.22 -15.87
C TYR A 315 3.24 15.64 -16.37
N VAL A 316 4.30 14.98 -15.89
CA VAL A 316 5.68 15.26 -16.32
C VAL A 316 5.85 14.87 -17.80
N VAL A 317 5.34 13.69 -18.19
CA VAL A 317 5.41 13.19 -19.58
C VAL A 317 4.66 14.12 -20.55
N VAL A 318 3.45 14.56 -20.17
CA VAL A 318 2.63 15.48 -20.98
C VAL A 318 3.31 16.85 -21.10
N ILE A 319 3.87 17.40 -20.02
CA ILE A 319 4.60 18.67 -20.06
C ILE A 319 5.85 18.57 -20.95
N THR A 320 6.60 17.46 -20.89
CA THR A 320 7.75 17.25 -21.79
C THR A 320 7.34 17.13 -23.26
N LEU A 321 6.24 16.44 -23.56
CA LEU A 321 5.71 16.33 -24.93
C LEU A 321 5.26 17.69 -25.48
N LEU A 322 4.54 18.48 -24.67
CA LEU A 322 4.15 19.84 -25.04
C LEU A 322 5.36 20.75 -25.26
N GLY A 323 6.38 20.68 -24.39
CA GLY A 323 7.62 21.43 -24.56
C GLY A 323 8.36 21.07 -25.85
N PHE A 324 8.40 19.78 -26.20
CA PHE A 324 9.03 19.32 -27.44
C PHE A 324 8.28 19.79 -28.69
N LEU A 325 6.94 19.78 -28.67
CA LEU A 325 6.12 20.31 -29.77
C LEU A 325 6.32 21.82 -29.97
N VAL A 326 6.39 22.59 -28.89
CA VAL A 326 6.67 24.03 -28.94
C VAL A 326 8.08 24.28 -29.52
N PHE A 327 9.08 23.50 -29.10
CA PHE A 327 10.44 23.60 -29.65
C PHE A 327 10.48 23.30 -31.15
N LEU A 328 9.80 22.25 -31.62
CA LEU A 328 9.70 21.93 -33.05
C LEU A 328 9.00 23.05 -33.83
N PHE A 329 7.96 23.66 -33.26
CA PHE A 329 7.26 24.78 -33.88
C PHE A 329 8.18 26.00 -34.05
N ILE A 330 8.91 26.38 -32.99
CA ILE A 330 9.88 27.49 -33.04
C ILE A 330 11.00 27.22 -34.05
N LYS A 331 11.49 25.98 -34.13
CA LYS A 331 12.52 25.62 -35.11
C LYS A 331 12.00 25.72 -36.55
N LYS A 332 10.75 25.30 -36.79
CA LYS A 332 10.11 25.36 -38.11
C LYS A 332 9.84 26.80 -38.56
N THR A 333 9.36 27.66 -37.66
CA THR A 333 9.12 29.08 -37.98
C THR A 333 10.42 29.82 -38.26
N ASN A 334 11.47 29.60 -37.45
CA ASN A 334 12.78 30.24 -37.68
C ASN A 334 13.44 29.80 -39.00
N LEU A 335 13.34 28.53 -39.39
CA LEU A 335 13.82 28.06 -40.70
C LEU A 335 13.05 28.69 -41.87
N SER A 336 11.73 28.82 -41.73
CA SER A 336 10.87 29.42 -42.75
C SER A 336 11.21 30.90 -43.00
N ILE A 337 11.48 31.66 -41.93
CA ILE A 337 11.80 33.08 -42.02
C ILE A 337 13.17 33.29 -42.69
N SER A 338 14.16 32.46 -42.35
CA SER A 338 15.50 32.53 -42.94
C SER A 338 15.52 32.20 -44.44
N ASN A 339 14.71 31.23 -44.89
CA ASN A 339 14.67 30.84 -46.29
C ASN A 339 13.97 31.89 -47.17
N ASN A 340 12.92 32.52 -46.65
CA ASN A 340 12.21 33.58 -47.37
C ASN A 340 13.08 34.83 -47.55
N SER A 341 13.82 35.26 -46.53
CA SER A 341 14.68 36.45 -46.63
C SER A 341 15.84 36.28 -47.63
N SER A 342 16.41 35.07 -47.70
CA SER A 342 17.44 34.70 -48.69
C SER A 342 16.93 34.79 -50.13
N ASN A 343 15.70 34.32 -50.38
CA ASN A 343 15.11 34.33 -51.72
C ASN A 343 14.75 35.76 -52.18
N THR A 344 14.17 36.58 -51.30
CA THR A 344 13.87 37.99 -51.63
C THR A 344 15.14 38.77 -51.95
N PHE A 345 16.21 38.55 -51.18
CA PHE A 345 17.48 39.23 -51.40
C PHE A 345 18.13 38.88 -52.75
N LYS A 346 18.10 37.61 -53.17
CA LYS A 346 18.60 37.19 -54.50
C LYS A 346 17.80 37.82 -55.63
N GLN A 347 16.48 37.95 -55.48
CA GLN A 347 15.62 38.57 -56.48
C GLN A 347 15.90 40.07 -56.65
N GLU A 348 16.06 40.81 -55.56
CA GLU A 348 16.42 42.24 -55.61
C GLU A 348 17.76 42.48 -56.32
N LEU A 349 18.74 41.61 -56.06
CA LEU A 349 20.08 41.71 -56.66
C LEU A 349 20.06 41.45 -58.18
N LEU A 350 19.27 40.47 -58.63
CA LEU A 350 19.05 40.20 -60.06
C LEU A 350 18.35 41.35 -60.78
N VAL A 351 17.40 42.03 -60.14
CA VAL A 351 16.74 43.21 -60.72
C VAL A 351 17.74 44.34 -60.94
N ILE A 352 18.62 44.59 -59.96
CA ILE A 352 19.66 45.60 -60.07
C ILE A 352 20.69 45.21 -61.14
N GLU A 353 21.10 43.94 -61.21
CA GLU A 353 22.01 43.43 -62.23
C GLU A 353 21.44 43.65 -63.65
N ASN A 354 20.16 43.32 -63.86
CA ASN A 354 19.49 43.53 -65.14
C ASN A 354 19.39 45.00 -65.55
N LYS A 355 19.23 45.92 -64.59
CA LYS A 355 19.25 47.37 -64.85
C LYS A 355 20.63 47.88 -65.25
N LEU A 356 21.70 47.28 -64.73
CA LEU A 356 23.08 47.66 -65.01
C LEU A 356 23.64 47.04 -66.29
N ARG A 357 23.13 45.87 -66.70
CA ARG A 357 23.61 45.11 -67.87
C ARG A 357 23.69 45.91 -69.18
N PRO A 358 22.71 46.79 -69.53
CA PRO A 358 22.78 47.61 -70.74
C PRO A 358 23.86 48.69 -70.68
N LEU A 359 24.33 49.06 -69.48
CA LEU A 359 25.30 50.12 -69.23
C LEU A 359 26.73 49.57 -69.14
N ARG A 360 26.96 48.31 -69.53
CA ARG A 360 28.28 47.69 -69.46
C ARG A 360 29.30 48.47 -70.30
N SER A 361 30.49 48.66 -69.75
CA SER A 361 31.58 49.48 -70.30
C SER A 361 31.31 50.99 -70.33
N THR A 362 30.24 51.48 -69.69
CA THR A 362 29.97 52.92 -69.55
C THR A 362 30.40 53.45 -68.17
N ILE A 363 30.63 54.77 -68.11
CA ILE A 363 30.87 55.50 -66.87
C ILE A 363 29.65 56.36 -66.59
N ILE A 364 29.00 56.12 -65.45
CA ILE A 364 27.78 56.83 -65.04
C ILE A 364 28.03 57.70 -63.81
N SER A 365 27.19 58.72 -63.63
CA SER A 365 27.24 59.59 -62.46
C SER A 365 26.77 58.86 -61.20
N LYS A 366 27.15 59.41 -60.05
CA LYS A 366 26.71 58.93 -58.73
C LYS A 366 25.19 58.94 -58.62
N GLU A 367 24.56 60.03 -59.06
CA GLU A 367 23.13 60.27 -58.97
C GLU A 367 22.36 59.24 -59.82
N HIS A 368 22.84 58.98 -61.03
CA HIS A 368 22.25 57.97 -61.91
C HIS A 368 22.37 56.55 -61.35
N LEU A 369 23.50 56.23 -60.70
CA LEU A 369 23.67 54.94 -60.03
C LEU A 369 22.72 54.79 -58.82
N ASP A 370 22.49 55.86 -58.05
CA ASP A 370 21.57 55.86 -56.91
C ASP A 370 20.12 55.65 -57.35
N ASP A 371 19.71 56.23 -58.48
CA ASP A 371 18.39 56.02 -59.08
C ASP A 371 18.23 54.57 -59.56
N LEU A 372 19.24 53.99 -60.22
CA LEU A 372 19.21 52.59 -60.66
C LEU A 372 19.07 51.61 -59.49
N PHE A 373 19.71 51.93 -58.37
CA PHE A 373 19.59 51.20 -57.10
C PHE A 373 18.28 51.49 -56.36
N GLY A 374 17.49 52.49 -56.79
CA GLY A 374 16.25 52.87 -56.12
C GLY A 374 16.48 53.38 -54.70
N ILE A 375 17.60 54.08 -54.47
CA ILE A 375 17.98 54.61 -53.14
C ILE A 375 18.07 56.12 -53.09
N SER A 376 17.80 56.83 -54.19
CA SER A 376 17.92 58.30 -54.26
C SER A 376 16.98 59.06 -53.33
N HIS A 377 15.91 58.44 -52.85
CA HIS A 377 14.95 59.05 -51.91
C HIS A 377 15.40 59.07 -50.45
N TYR A 378 16.52 58.43 -50.09
CA TYR A 378 17.03 58.41 -48.72
C TYR A 378 17.92 59.63 -48.40
N SER A 379 18.18 59.86 -47.11
CA SER A 379 19.14 60.88 -46.66
C SER A 379 20.56 60.58 -47.15
N TYR A 380 21.37 61.62 -47.36
CA TYR A 380 22.72 61.51 -47.95
C TYR A 380 23.60 60.41 -47.32
N GLU A 381 23.68 60.34 -45.98
CA GLU A 381 24.48 59.31 -45.29
C GLU A 381 23.91 57.89 -45.47
N SER A 382 22.59 57.76 -45.53
CA SER A 382 21.92 56.49 -45.80
C SER A 382 22.20 56.01 -47.22
N VAL A 383 22.11 56.91 -48.22
CA VAL A 383 22.41 56.60 -49.62
C VAL A 383 23.86 56.15 -49.77
N LYS A 384 24.80 56.88 -49.17
CA LYS A 384 26.24 56.57 -49.21
C LYS A 384 26.52 55.17 -48.66
N THR A 385 25.95 54.83 -47.51
CA THR A 385 26.13 53.53 -46.87
C THR A 385 25.49 52.40 -47.69
N LYS A 386 24.24 52.60 -48.15
CA LYS A 386 23.51 51.63 -48.98
C LYS A 386 24.21 51.38 -50.30
N ARG A 387 24.66 52.42 -51.01
CA ARG A 387 25.40 52.30 -52.27
C ARG A 387 26.66 51.47 -52.09
N SER A 388 27.45 51.75 -51.05
CA SER A 388 28.68 50.99 -50.79
C SER A 388 28.39 49.51 -50.52
N ARG A 389 27.30 49.21 -49.81
CA ARG A 389 26.85 47.84 -49.54
C ARG A 389 26.38 47.13 -50.81
N ILE A 390 25.53 47.76 -51.62
CA ILE A 390 25.02 47.17 -52.87
C ILE A 390 26.16 46.91 -53.85
N ILE A 391 27.10 47.86 -54.02
CA ILE A 391 28.29 47.66 -54.86
C ILE A 391 29.13 46.48 -54.38
N LYS A 392 29.38 46.37 -53.06
CA LYS A 392 30.13 45.24 -52.50
C LYS A 392 29.44 43.91 -52.83
N LEU A 393 28.13 43.85 -52.62
CA LEU A 393 27.34 42.65 -52.87
C LEU A 393 27.30 42.25 -54.35
N LEU A 394 27.14 43.22 -55.25
CA LEU A 394 27.21 42.99 -56.70
C LEU A 394 28.59 42.45 -57.10
N ASN A 395 29.67 43.08 -56.62
CA ASN A 395 31.03 42.66 -56.94
C ASN A 395 31.40 41.27 -56.39
N GLU A 396 30.76 40.84 -55.29
CA GLU A 396 30.99 39.54 -54.67
C GLU A 396 30.12 38.42 -55.25
N ASN A 397 28.90 38.73 -55.73
CA ASN A 397 27.87 37.73 -56.00
C ASN A 397 27.22 37.80 -57.39
N ALA A 398 27.45 38.86 -58.18
CA ALA A 398 26.84 39.05 -59.51
C ALA A 398 27.87 38.97 -60.65
N ASN A 399 27.40 38.85 -61.90
CA ASN A 399 28.27 38.81 -63.09
C ASN A 399 28.66 40.20 -63.62
N ILE A 400 28.43 41.25 -62.83
CA ILE A 400 28.73 42.66 -63.15
C ILE A 400 29.59 43.23 -62.04
N LYS A 401 30.63 43.98 -62.41
CA LYS A 401 31.50 44.66 -61.45
C LYS A 401 31.33 46.18 -61.55
N VAL A 402 31.14 46.84 -60.41
CA VAL A 402 31.03 48.30 -60.32
C VAL A 402 32.29 48.86 -59.67
N GLU A 403 33.01 49.69 -60.42
CA GLU A 403 34.28 50.29 -59.99
C GLU A 403 34.14 51.81 -59.84
N ARG A 404 34.80 52.39 -58.83
CA ARG A 404 34.79 53.84 -58.61
C ARG A 404 35.87 54.51 -59.46
N VAL A 405 35.48 55.54 -60.21
CA VAL A 405 36.38 56.35 -61.06
C VAL A 405 36.34 57.80 -60.57
N ARG A 406 37.49 58.42 -60.30
CA ARG A 406 37.52 59.84 -59.89
C ARG A 406 37.05 60.75 -61.02
N LYS A 407 36.20 61.73 -60.71
CA LYS A 407 35.69 62.69 -61.70
C LYS A 407 36.82 63.63 -62.14
N HIS A 408 36.99 63.83 -63.45
CA HIS A 408 38.09 64.65 -63.99
C HIS A 408 37.93 66.14 -63.66
N SER A 409 36.69 66.63 -63.54
CA SER A 409 36.38 68.04 -63.26
C SER A 409 36.50 68.41 -61.77
N ASP A 410 36.27 67.47 -60.85
CA ASP A 410 36.46 67.67 -59.40
C ASP A 410 36.87 66.33 -58.75
N LYS A 411 38.13 66.25 -58.32
CA LYS A 411 38.72 65.03 -57.74
C LYS A 411 38.09 64.60 -56.41
N ARG A 412 37.24 65.43 -55.79
CA ARG A 412 36.48 65.10 -54.57
C ARG A 412 35.29 64.17 -54.85
N PHE A 413 34.85 64.06 -56.10
CA PHE A 413 33.69 63.25 -56.50
C PHE A 413 34.08 62.02 -57.32
N TYR A 414 33.25 60.98 -57.25
CA TYR A 414 33.42 59.72 -57.95
C TYR A 414 32.26 59.48 -58.94
N ASN A 415 32.60 59.09 -60.15
CA ASN A 415 31.74 58.39 -61.09
C ASN A 415 31.91 56.87 -60.91
N TYR A 416 31.08 56.08 -61.58
CA TYR A 416 31.09 54.62 -61.47
C TYR A 416 31.16 53.99 -62.85
N LYS A 417 32.13 53.09 -63.03
CA LYS A 417 32.29 52.28 -64.24
C LYS A 417 31.60 50.93 -64.02
N ILE A 418 30.77 50.53 -64.97
CA ILE A 418 30.10 49.22 -64.98
C ILE A 418 30.91 48.29 -65.89
N CYS A 419 31.41 47.18 -65.36
CA CYS A 419 32.32 46.23 -66.03
C CYS A 419 31.66 44.87 -66.26
#